data_AF-A0A1V4YGW0-F1
#
_entry.id   AF-A0A1V4YGW0-F1
#
_cell.length_a   1.000
_cell.length_b   1.000
_cell.length_c   1.000
_cell.angle_alpha   90.00
_cell.angle_beta   90.00
_cell.angle_gamma   90.00
#
_symmetry.space_group_name_H-M   'P 1'
#
loop_
_entity.id
_entity.type
_entity.pdbx_description
1 polymer ?
#
loop_
_entity_poly.entity_id
_entity_poly.type
_entity_poly.pdbx_seq_one_letter_code
_entity_poly.pdbx_strand_id
1 'polypeptide(L)'
;MRYLGIDIGGANTKIATSDGTIVELHYLPLWKDTTLPQTLKDISKRLKPDKVGVVITGELADCFEDKLHGLKFIMKAVEDAFACDVDYIGTNGDIHKNNDDLRELAAANWAASSRLIGEEIGDCIFVDVGSTTSDIIPIVNAKHVASTTDFERLLASELVYMGALRTNVATLIDKVEMKLGTCRVSSELFTTTGDVYLLLGDIMPETYTCTTADGAGKSRLETMRRLARLVCADMEEISEADIMDIAHQVKEKQINLLAEAISVVSVKHGIRRIAAAGIGEFMIIEAAERLGMECISVADKWGKDISNVFPAYAAAWMVETKP
;
A
#
# COMPACT_ATOMS: atom_id res chain seq x y z
N MET A 1 11.00 17.68 -20.85
CA MET A 1 11.78 17.24 -19.69
C MET A 1 11.15 15.95 -19.19
N ARG A 2 11.94 15.01 -18.67
CA ARG A 2 11.48 13.74 -18.11
C ARG A 2 11.59 13.81 -16.60
N TYR A 3 10.44 13.91 -15.94
CA TYR A 3 10.32 13.87 -14.50
C TYR A 3 10.03 12.45 -14.05
N LEU A 4 10.87 11.94 -13.16
CA LEU A 4 10.75 10.59 -12.62
C LEU A 4 10.36 10.67 -11.15
N GLY A 5 9.36 9.91 -10.75
CA GLY A 5 9.04 9.72 -9.35
C GLY A 5 9.42 8.32 -8.91
N ILE A 6 9.93 8.21 -7.68
CA ILE A 6 10.38 6.95 -7.09
C ILE A 6 9.82 6.85 -5.67
N ASP A 7 9.07 5.77 -5.39
CA ASP A 7 8.68 5.37 -4.04
C ASP A 7 9.54 4.20 -3.59
N ILE A 8 10.45 4.46 -2.65
CA ILE A 8 11.35 3.45 -2.10
C ILE A 8 10.77 2.95 -0.77
N GLY A 9 10.00 1.87 -0.85
CA GLY A 9 9.47 1.15 0.30
C GLY A 9 10.42 0.07 0.81
N GLY A 10 10.05 -0.56 1.94
CA GLY A 10 10.89 -1.59 2.56
C GLY A 10 11.08 -2.84 1.69
N ALA A 11 10.02 -3.26 1.00
CA ALA A 11 10.00 -4.49 0.19
C ALA A 11 10.02 -4.22 -1.31
N ASN A 12 9.44 -3.11 -1.73
CA ASN A 12 9.20 -2.77 -3.13
C ASN A 12 9.67 -1.36 -3.40
N THR A 13 10.19 -1.13 -4.60
CA THR A 13 10.44 0.19 -5.15
C THR A 13 9.53 0.38 -6.36
N LYS A 14 8.76 1.48 -6.37
CA LYS A 14 7.86 1.82 -7.47
C LYS A 14 8.39 3.04 -8.21
N ILE A 15 8.14 3.08 -9.50
CA ILE A 15 8.66 4.12 -10.38
C ILE A 15 7.57 4.53 -11.36
N ALA A 16 7.43 5.83 -11.56
CA ALA A 16 6.57 6.36 -12.61
C ALA A 16 7.12 7.64 -13.20
N THR A 17 6.85 7.90 -14.48
CA THR A 17 7.04 9.24 -15.07
C THR A 17 5.79 10.08 -14.92
N SER A 18 5.95 11.41 -14.88
CA SER A 18 4.81 12.33 -14.70
C SER A 18 3.81 12.30 -15.86
N ASP A 19 4.27 11.94 -17.05
CA ASP A 19 3.44 11.68 -18.24
C ASP A 19 2.77 10.29 -18.24
N GLY A 20 3.03 9.46 -17.23
CA GLY A 20 2.45 8.12 -17.09
C GLY A 20 2.96 7.08 -18.10
N THR A 21 3.93 7.41 -18.94
CA THR A 21 4.42 6.49 -20.00
C THR A 21 5.27 5.34 -19.47
N ILE A 22 5.87 5.51 -18.30
CA ILE A 22 6.64 4.49 -17.60
C ILE A 22 5.99 4.28 -16.24
N VAL A 23 5.67 3.03 -15.93
CA VAL A 23 5.15 2.58 -14.65
C VAL A 23 5.78 1.23 -14.34
N GLU A 24 6.53 1.14 -13.25
CA GLU A 24 7.26 -0.07 -12.89
C GLU A 24 7.18 -0.34 -11.39
N LEU A 25 7.03 -1.62 -11.04
CA LEU A 25 7.09 -2.13 -9.67
C LEU A 25 8.25 -3.14 -9.58
N HIS A 26 9.21 -2.86 -8.71
CA HIS A 26 10.39 -3.69 -8.48
C HIS A 26 10.34 -4.28 -7.07
N TYR A 27 10.39 -5.61 -6.93
CA TYR A 27 10.55 -6.25 -5.63
C TYR A 27 12.02 -6.20 -5.20
N LEU A 28 12.33 -5.28 -4.28
CA LEU A 28 13.68 -4.95 -3.82
C LEU A 28 13.71 -4.87 -2.28
N PRO A 29 13.62 -6.00 -1.57
CA PRO A 29 13.62 -6.01 -0.11
C PRO A 29 14.93 -5.44 0.45
N LEU A 30 14.83 -4.37 1.25
CA LEU A 30 15.99 -3.70 1.84
C LEU A 30 16.74 -4.58 2.84
N TRP A 31 16.05 -5.53 3.47
CA TRP A 31 16.59 -6.40 4.52
C TRP A 31 17.22 -7.71 4.00
N LYS A 32 17.33 -7.90 2.68
CA LYS A 32 17.89 -9.12 2.07
C LYS A 32 18.89 -8.77 0.97
N ASP A 33 20.14 -8.49 1.33
CA ASP A 33 21.23 -8.18 0.38
C ASP A 33 20.77 -7.30 -0.79
N THR A 34 20.20 -6.13 -0.45
CA THR A 34 19.41 -5.34 -1.39
C THR A 34 20.19 -4.94 -2.64
N THR A 35 19.60 -5.15 -3.81
CA THR A 35 20.15 -4.68 -5.09
C THR A 35 19.75 -3.25 -5.42
N LEU A 36 19.06 -2.54 -4.51
CA LEU A 36 18.55 -1.18 -4.72
C LEU A 36 19.58 -0.24 -5.38
N PRO A 37 20.83 -0.09 -4.89
CA PRO A 37 21.78 0.84 -5.49
C PRO A 37 22.09 0.54 -6.96
N GLN A 38 22.19 -0.74 -7.31
CA GLN A 38 22.48 -1.15 -8.69
C GLN A 38 21.25 -0.96 -9.58
N THR A 39 20.07 -1.36 -9.09
CA THR A 39 18.81 -1.18 -9.81
C THR A 39 18.55 0.31 -10.13
N LEU A 40 18.74 1.21 -9.16
CA LEU A 40 18.60 2.66 -9.38
C LEU A 40 19.57 3.19 -10.45
N LYS A 41 20.83 2.72 -10.47
CA LYS A 41 21.80 3.08 -11.52
C LYS A 41 21.36 2.60 -12.90
N ASP A 42 20.79 1.41 -12.99
CA ASP A 42 20.31 0.86 -14.26
C ASP A 42 19.07 1.60 -14.78
N ILE A 43 18.16 1.99 -13.86
CA ILE A 43 17.02 2.87 -14.15
C ILE A 43 17.52 4.23 -14.64
N SER A 44 18.44 4.86 -13.92
CA SER A 44 19.03 6.16 -14.28
C SER A 44 19.65 6.14 -15.68
N LYS A 45 20.45 5.10 -16.01
CA LYS A 45 21.06 4.94 -17.34
C LYS A 45 20.03 4.74 -18.46
N ARG A 46 18.98 3.97 -18.19
CA ARG A 46 17.93 3.63 -19.16
C ARG A 46 16.99 4.81 -19.41
N LEU A 47 16.56 5.49 -18.34
CA LEU A 47 15.53 6.53 -18.40
C LEU A 47 16.11 7.92 -18.59
N LYS A 48 17.31 8.21 -18.08
CA LYS A 48 17.98 9.52 -18.15
C LYS A 48 17.02 10.68 -17.78
N PRO A 49 16.47 10.69 -16.56
CA PRO A 49 15.54 11.73 -16.14
C PRO A 49 16.25 13.09 -16.04
N ASP A 50 15.50 14.16 -16.26
CA ASP A 50 15.97 15.54 -16.06
C ASP A 50 15.83 15.96 -14.58
N LYS A 51 14.90 15.36 -13.85
CA LYS A 51 14.66 15.59 -12.42
C LYS A 51 13.97 14.37 -11.78
N VAL A 52 14.26 14.11 -10.52
CA VAL A 52 13.72 12.98 -9.76
C VAL A 52 13.02 13.46 -8.49
N GLY A 53 11.78 13.03 -8.27
CA GLY A 53 11.07 13.14 -7.00
C GLY A 53 11.10 11.82 -6.24
N VAL A 54 11.45 11.84 -4.97
CA VAL A 54 11.59 10.62 -4.15
C VAL A 54 10.72 10.71 -2.90
N VAL A 55 9.91 9.68 -2.68
CA VAL A 55 9.29 9.39 -1.39
C VAL A 55 9.93 8.15 -0.78
N ILE A 56 10.18 8.18 0.52
CA ILE A 56 10.83 7.10 1.26
C ILE A 56 9.84 6.54 2.28
N THR A 57 9.65 5.22 2.24
CA THR A 57 8.86 4.46 3.23
C THR A 57 9.54 3.18 3.73
N GLY A 58 10.74 2.89 3.23
CA GLY A 58 11.54 1.75 3.64
C GLY A 58 12.52 2.02 4.78
N GLU A 59 12.53 3.22 5.37
CA GLU A 59 13.56 3.65 6.32
C GLU A 59 13.55 2.89 7.65
N LEU A 60 12.46 2.16 7.95
CA LEU A 60 12.32 1.29 9.13
C LEU A 60 12.49 -0.20 8.80
N ALA A 61 13.05 -0.56 7.64
CA ALA A 61 13.35 -1.95 7.34
C ALA A 61 14.29 -2.56 8.40
N ASP A 62 14.05 -3.82 8.79
CA ASP A 62 14.72 -4.53 9.90
C ASP A 62 16.26 -4.54 9.85
N CYS A 63 16.86 -4.23 8.69
CA CYS A 63 18.30 -4.14 8.52
C CYS A 63 18.92 -2.83 9.04
N PHE A 64 18.11 -1.81 9.35
CA PHE A 64 18.59 -0.53 9.83
C PHE A 64 18.47 -0.43 11.36
N GLU A 65 19.54 0.06 12.01
CA GLU A 65 19.57 0.22 13.47
C GLU A 65 18.55 1.26 13.95
N ASP A 66 18.31 2.29 13.14
CA ASP A 66 17.33 3.32 13.39
C ASP A 66 16.84 3.95 12.06
N LYS A 67 15.81 4.77 12.19
CA LYS A 67 15.17 5.50 11.08
C LYS A 67 16.16 6.39 10.30
N LEU A 68 17.12 7.01 10.99
CA LEU A 68 18.09 7.92 10.38
C LEU A 68 19.12 7.15 9.55
N HIS A 69 19.53 5.97 9.99
CA HIS A 69 20.38 5.07 9.21
C HIS A 69 19.70 4.62 7.92
N GLY A 70 18.42 4.22 7.98
CA GLY A 70 17.66 3.83 6.79
C GLY A 70 17.54 4.97 5.77
N LEU A 71 17.18 6.17 6.22
CA LEU A 71 17.12 7.36 5.36
C LEU A 71 18.45 7.64 4.67
N LYS A 72 19.55 7.70 5.42
CA LYS A 72 20.89 7.97 4.87
C LYS A 72 21.30 6.94 3.83
N PHE A 73 21.02 5.66 4.07
CA PHE A 73 21.30 4.59 3.12
C PHE A 73 20.54 4.79 1.81
N ILE A 74 19.22 5.01 1.89
CA ILE A 74 18.36 5.15 0.72
C ILE A 74 18.72 6.41 -0.07
N MET A 75 18.88 7.55 0.61
CA MET A 75 19.26 8.81 -0.04
C MET A 75 20.60 8.69 -0.74
N LYS A 76 21.61 8.11 -0.07
CA LYS A 76 22.91 7.86 -0.71
C LYS A 76 22.78 7.01 -1.96
N ALA A 77 21.96 5.96 -1.94
CA ALA A 77 21.74 5.10 -3.11
C ALA A 77 21.11 5.86 -4.30
N VAL A 78 20.20 6.79 -4.02
CA VAL A 78 19.59 7.67 -5.03
C VAL A 78 20.62 8.65 -5.59
N GLU A 79 21.32 9.37 -4.72
CA GLU A 79 22.32 10.40 -5.11
C GLU A 79 23.50 9.79 -5.88
N ASP A 80 23.94 8.58 -5.52
CA ASP A 80 24.98 7.86 -6.27
C ASP A 80 24.47 7.34 -7.64
N ALA A 81 23.16 7.31 -7.88
CA ALA A 81 22.55 6.78 -9.10
C ALA A 81 22.12 7.87 -10.08
N PHE A 82 21.62 9.01 -9.61
CA PHE A 82 21.04 10.07 -10.42
C PHE A 82 21.93 11.32 -10.39
N ALA A 83 22.42 11.75 -11.57
CA ALA A 83 23.25 12.95 -11.70
C ALA A 83 22.44 14.24 -11.95
N CYS A 84 21.12 14.12 -12.01
CA CYS A 84 20.17 15.23 -12.19
C CYS A 84 19.70 15.75 -10.83
N ASP A 85 18.85 16.79 -10.83
CA ASP A 85 18.26 17.29 -9.58
C ASP A 85 17.37 16.22 -8.93
N VAL A 86 17.61 15.98 -7.65
CA VAL A 86 16.81 15.10 -6.79
C VAL A 86 16.09 15.94 -5.74
N ASP A 87 14.79 15.72 -5.62
CA ASP A 87 13.90 16.30 -4.64
C ASP A 87 13.30 15.18 -3.79
N TYR A 88 13.35 15.36 -2.48
CA TYR A 88 12.73 14.45 -1.52
C TYR A 88 11.43 15.07 -1.01
N ILE A 89 10.36 14.30 -1.00
CA ILE A 89 9.04 14.78 -0.57
C ILE A 89 8.86 14.41 0.90
N GLY A 90 8.67 15.41 1.73
CA GLY A 90 8.45 15.27 3.17
C GLY A 90 7.02 14.92 3.52
N THR A 91 6.81 14.63 4.80
CA THR A 91 5.50 14.24 5.39
C THR A 91 4.39 15.27 5.20
N ASN A 92 4.74 16.56 5.07
CA ASN A 92 3.78 17.65 4.82
C ASN A 92 3.52 17.91 3.32
N GLY A 93 4.15 17.12 2.43
CA GLY A 93 4.13 17.38 0.99
C GLY A 93 5.01 18.55 0.56
N ASP A 94 5.96 18.94 1.41
CA ASP A 94 7.00 19.91 1.09
C ASP A 94 8.17 19.23 0.38
N ILE A 95 8.87 19.99 -0.47
CA ILE A 95 10.03 19.52 -1.23
C ILE A 95 11.29 19.90 -0.46
N HIS A 96 12.14 18.91 -0.23
CA HIS A 96 13.41 19.02 0.49
C HIS A 96 14.57 18.58 -0.40
N LYS A 97 15.75 19.10 -0.09
CA LYS A 97 17.03 18.69 -0.66
C LYS A 97 17.81 17.84 0.35
N ASN A 98 18.87 17.19 -0.13
CA ASN A 98 19.73 16.30 0.67
C ASN A 98 20.37 16.98 1.93
N ASN A 99 20.45 18.31 1.95
CA ASN A 99 21.03 19.05 3.08
C ASN A 99 20.02 19.43 4.17
N ASP A 100 18.73 19.16 3.98
CA ASP A 100 17.66 19.54 4.90
C ASP A 100 17.53 18.55 6.07
N ASP A 101 16.69 18.86 7.07
CA ASP A 101 16.48 17.98 8.22
C ASP A 101 15.81 16.66 7.77
N LEU A 102 16.62 15.60 7.76
CA LEU A 102 16.21 14.24 7.36
C LEU A 102 15.01 13.71 8.16
N ARG A 103 14.72 14.26 9.34
CA ARG A 103 13.56 13.87 10.15
C ARG A 103 12.22 14.21 9.50
N GLU A 104 12.18 15.20 8.61
CA GLU A 104 10.97 15.67 7.93
C GLU A 104 10.60 14.81 6.71
N LEU A 105 11.55 14.00 6.22
CA LEU A 105 11.44 13.19 4.99
C LEU A 105 10.65 11.88 5.14
N ALA A 106 10.29 11.53 6.35
CA ALA A 106 10.16 10.13 6.70
C ALA A 106 8.73 9.76 7.07
N ALA A 107 8.17 8.74 6.41
CA ALA A 107 6.74 8.39 6.32
C ALA A 107 5.94 9.26 5.32
N ALA A 108 6.44 9.42 4.08
CA ALA A 108 5.87 10.33 3.08
C ALA A 108 5.13 9.66 1.89
N ASN A 109 4.89 8.33 1.87
CA ASN A 109 4.23 7.67 0.72
C ASN A 109 2.88 8.29 0.36
N TRP A 110 2.11 8.68 1.37
CA TRP A 110 0.79 9.23 1.15
C TRP A 110 0.80 10.75 0.97
N ALA A 111 1.88 11.46 1.34
CA ALA A 111 1.93 12.92 1.29
C ALA A 111 1.88 13.44 -0.15
N ALA A 112 2.71 12.86 -1.03
CA ALA A 112 2.70 13.19 -2.46
C ALA A 112 1.34 12.89 -3.10
N SER A 113 0.84 11.66 -2.87
CA SER A 113 -0.46 11.20 -3.33
C SER A 113 -1.60 12.12 -2.89
N SER A 114 -1.63 12.47 -1.60
CA SER A 114 -2.67 13.33 -1.03
C SER A 114 -2.62 14.74 -1.59
N ARG A 115 -1.43 15.25 -1.93
CA ARG A 115 -1.30 16.57 -2.55
C ARG A 115 -1.83 16.57 -3.98
N LEU A 116 -1.54 15.54 -4.77
CA LEU A 116 -2.10 15.38 -6.12
C LEU A 116 -3.63 15.23 -6.05
N ILE A 117 -4.13 14.36 -5.16
CA ILE A 117 -5.57 14.16 -4.96
C ILE A 117 -6.27 15.46 -4.53
N GLY A 118 -5.69 16.19 -3.58
CA GLY A 118 -6.26 17.47 -3.14
C GLY A 118 -6.33 18.51 -4.26
N GLU A 119 -5.34 18.55 -5.16
CA GLU A 119 -5.34 19.46 -6.32
C GLU A 119 -6.37 19.06 -7.39
N GLU A 120 -6.51 17.77 -7.66
CA GLU A 120 -7.28 17.22 -8.80
C GLU A 120 -8.72 16.84 -8.46
N ILE A 121 -9.01 16.50 -7.20
CA ILE A 121 -10.31 16.00 -6.72
C ILE A 121 -10.90 16.94 -5.66
N GLY A 122 -10.07 17.68 -4.93
CA GLY A 122 -10.48 18.56 -3.83
C GLY A 122 -10.68 17.80 -2.52
N ASP A 123 -11.65 18.25 -1.71
CA ASP A 123 -11.88 17.72 -0.37
C ASP A 123 -12.49 16.32 -0.43
N CYS A 124 -11.74 15.34 0.11
CA CYS A 124 -12.11 13.92 0.14
C CYS A 124 -11.31 13.18 1.23
N ILE A 125 -11.62 11.90 1.43
CA ILE A 125 -10.75 10.98 2.14
C ILE A 125 -9.99 10.20 1.07
N PHE A 126 -8.67 10.40 1.00
CA PHE A 126 -7.83 9.57 0.15
C PHE A 126 -7.56 8.26 0.88
N VAL A 127 -7.98 7.15 0.27
CA VAL A 127 -7.77 5.81 0.82
C VAL A 127 -6.86 5.04 -0.14
N ASP A 128 -5.74 4.54 0.37
CA ASP A 128 -4.78 3.72 -0.38
C ASP A 128 -4.61 2.38 0.34
N VAL A 129 -5.07 1.30 -0.28
CA VAL A 129 -4.91 -0.05 0.26
C VAL A 129 -3.79 -0.75 -0.50
N GLY A 130 -2.64 -0.85 0.17
CA GLY A 130 -1.49 -1.59 -0.31
C GLY A 130 -1.56 -3.09 0.03
N SER A 131 -0.41 -3.75 -0.11
CA SER A 131 -0.28 -5.17 0.23
C SER A 131 -0.34 -5.44 1.74
N THR A 132 -0.03 -4.45 2.56
CA THR A 132 0.19 -4.62 4.01
C THR A 132 -0.68 -3.69 4.85
N THR A 133 -0.85 -2.46 4.40
CA THR A 133 -1.50 -1.37 5.15
C THR A 133 -2.59 -0.71 4.31
N SER A 134 -3.52 -0.07 5.01
CA SER A 134 -4.54 0.81 4.46
C SER A 134 -4.33 2.21 5.04
N ASP A 135 -3.96 3.16 4.20
CA ASP A 135 -3.81 4.57 4.56
C ASP A 135 -5.16 5.29 4.35
N ILE A 136 -5.64 6.06 5.32
CA ILE A 136 -6.94 6.75 5.28
C ILE A 136 -6.70 8.23 5.61
N ILE A 137 -6.53 9.05 4.58
CA ILE A 137 -6.00 10.39 4.70
C ILE A 137 -7.10 11.44 4.46
N PRO A 138 -7.55 12.17 5.48
CA PRO A 138 -8.49 13.27 5.29
C PRO A 138 -7.82 14.44 4.57
N ILE A 139 -8.47 14.92 3.50
CA ILE A 139 -8.07 16.10 2.73
C ILE A 139 -9.14 17.17 2.89
N VAL A 140 -8.74 18.33 3.42
CA VAL A 140 -9.60 19.49 3.71
C VAL A 140 -8.94 20.74 3.13
N ASN A 141 -9.70 21.57 2.42
CA ASN A 141 -9.19 22.68 1.63
C ASN A 141 -8.00 22.28 0.73
N ALA A 142 -8.12 21.16 0.02
CA ALA A 142 -7.10 20.59 -0.88
C ALA A 142 -5.74 20.27 -0.22
N LYS A 143 -5.69 20.12 1.11
CA LYS A 143 -4.50 19.74 1.88
C LYS A 143 -4.84 18.60 2.83
N HIS A 144 -3.90 17.67 3.03
CA HIS A 144 -4.09 16.64 4.05
C HIS A 144 -4.10 17.27 5.44
N VAL A 145 -4.90 16.70 6.34
CA VAL A 145 -4.94 17.06 7.76
C VAL A 145 -4.73 15.82 8.66
N ALA A 146 -4.15 14.76 8.08
CA ALA A 146 -3.73 13.56 8.81
C ALA A 146 -2.63 13.86 9.82
N SER A 147 -2.55 12.98 10.81
CA SER A 147 -1.50 12.97 11.83
C SER A 147 -0.14 12.64 11.20
N THR A 148 0.92 13.17 11.80
CA THR A 148 2.27 13.11 11.22
C THR A 148 3.00 11.80 11.48
N THR A 149 2.68 11.11 12.58
CA THR A 149 3.35 9.85 12.94
C THR A 149 2.41 8.66 12.78
N ASP A 150 2.95 7.50 12.41
CA ASP A 150 2.15 6.27 12.29
C ASP A 150 1.43 5.90 13.59
N PHE A 151 2.04 6.20 14.75
CA PHE A 151 1.40 5.99 16.05
C PHE A 151 0.14 6.84 16.21
N GLU A 152 0.21 8.13 15.91
CA GLU A 152 -0.96 9.03 15.96
C GLU A 152 -2.00 8.65 14.91
N ARG A 153 -1.56 8.24 13.70
CA ARG A 153 -2.44 7.78 12.63
C ARG A 153 -3.21 6.51 13.02
N LEU A 154 -2.56 5.56 13.71
CA LEU A 154 -3.22 4.38 14.28
C LEU A 154 -4.29 4.78 15.32
N LEU A 155 -3.98 5.76 16.19
CA LEU A 155 -4.95 6.27 17.18
C LEU A 155 -6.14 6.98 16.52
N ALA A 156 -5.93 7.61 15.36
CA ALA A 156 -6.92 8.40 14.65
C ALA A 156 -7.69 7.63 13.56
N SER A 157 -7.43 6.33 13.39
CA SER A 157 -7.96 5.51 12.27
C SER A 157 -7.54 5.99 10.88
N GLU A 158 -6.41 6.71 10.80
CA GLU A 158 -5.80 7.21 9.56
C GLU A 158 -4.77 6.22 8.97
N LEU A 159 -4.49 5.15 9.72
CA LEU A 159 -3.70 3.99 9.32
C LEU A 159 -4.33 2.73 9.91
N VAL A 160 -4.55 1.71 9.07
CA VAL A 160 -4.95 0.37 9.51
C VAL A 160 -3.93 -0.65 9.00
N TYR A 161 -3.43 -1.51 9.88
CA TYR A 161 -2.40 -2.49 9.55
C TYR A 161 -2.95 -3.76 8.89
N MET A 162 -3.76 -3.56 7.85
CA MET A 162 -4.27 -4.61 6.98
C MET A 162 -4.21 -4.17 5.53
N GLY A 163 -3.94 -5.11 4.63
CA GLY A 163 -3.85 -4.87 3.20
C GLY A 163 -4.30 -6.08 2.40
N ALA A 164 -4.23 -5.97 1.08
CA ALA A 164 -4.80 -6.95 0.17
C ALA A 164 -4.04 -8.28 0.10
N LEU A 165 -2.76 -8.36 0.51
CA LEU A 165 -1.94 -9.54 0.25
C LEU A 165 -1.31 -10.19 1.49
N ARG A 166 -0.74 -9.40 2.41
CA ARG A 166 0.22 -9.87 3.42
C ARG A 166 -0.37 -10.05 4.82
N THR A 167 -1.60 -9.61 5.04
CA THR A 167 -2.20 -9.65 6.38
C THR A 167 -2.45 -11.10 6.79
N ASN A 168 -1.94 -11.48 7.96
CA ASN A 168 -2.25 -12.78 8.57
C ASN A 168 -3.76 -12.81 8.87
N VAL A 169 -4.49 -13.77 8.32
CA VAL A 169 -5.94 -13.84 8.51
C VAL A 169 -6.33 -13.92 9.99
N ALA A 170 -5.50 -14.55 10.83
CA ALA A 170 -5.73 -14.66 12.26
C ALA A 170 -5.71 -13.31 13.01
N THR A 171 -5.22 -12.22 12.41
CA THR A 171 -5.29 -10.87 13.01
C THR A 171 -6.59 -10.15 12.69
N LEU A 172 -7.40 -10.66 11.74
CA LEU A 172 -8.67 -10.05 11.32
C LEU A 172 -9.86 -10.69 12.01
N ILE A 173 -9.81 -12.01 12.22
CA ILE A 173 -10.91 -12.81 12.71
C ILE A 173 -10.40 -13.83 13.75
N ASP A 174 -11.14 -14.03 14.84
CA ASP A 174 -10.81 -14.98 15.90
C ASP A 174 -11.65 -16.28 15.82
N LYS A 175 -12.77 -16.23 15.09
CA LYS A 175 -13.70 -17.34 14.89
C LYS A 175 -14.39 -17.27 13.53
N VAL A 176 -14.66 -18.43 12.95
CA VAL A 176 -15.47 -18.58 11.72
C VAL A 176 -16.70 -19.42 12.01
N GLU A 177 -17.82 -19.07 11.38
CA GLU A 177 -19.02 -19.89 11.39
C GLU A 177 -18.88 -21.00 10.33
N MET A 178 -19.04 -22.24 10.77
CA MET A 178 -19.02 -23.41 9.91
C MET A 178 -20.35 -24.16 10.04
N LYS A 179 -20.62 -25.08 9.11
CA LYS A 179 -21.84 -25.91 9.15
C LYS A 179 -22.02 -26.68 10.47
N LEU A 180 -20.91 -27.09 11.10
CA LEU A 180 -20.89 -27.82 12.37
C LEU A 180 -20.96 -26.90 13.61
N GLY A 181 -20.88 -25.59 13.43
CA GLY A 181 -20.91 -24.58 14.48
C GLY A 181 -19.77 -23.57 14.38
N THR A 182 -19.65 -22.71 15.38
CA THR A 182 -18.60 -21.70 15.48
C THR A 182 -17.24 -22.35 15.81
N CYS A 183 -16.25 -22.15 14.94
CA CYS A 183 -14.88 -22.65 15.11
C CYS A 183 -13.92 -21.51 15.45
N ARG A 184 -12.98 -21.73 16.38
CA ARG A 184 -11.86 -20.79 16.62
C ARG A 184 -10.79 -20.98 15.56
N VAL A 185 -10.15 -19.89 15.16
CA VAL A 185 -9.01 -19.96 14.24
C VAL A 185 -7.69 -20.13 14.99
N SER A 186 -6.72 -20.76 14.33
CA SER A 186 -5.32 -20.80 14.77
C SER A 186 -4.68 -19.42 14.64
N SER A 187 -3.79 -19.08 15.57
CA SER A 187 -2.97 -17.85 15.49
C SER A 187 -1.77 -17.97 14.55
N GLU A 188 -1.44 -19.19 14.11
CA GLU A 188 -0.30 -19.46 13.23
C GLU A 188 -0.46 -18.78 11.87
N LEU A 189 0.67 -18.39 11.26
CA LEU A 189 0.69 -17.83 9.90
C LEU A 189 0.53 -18.96 8.87
N PHE A 190 -0.69 -19.47 8.71
CA PHE A 190 -1.01 -20.47 7.69
C PHE A 190 -1.49 -19.87 6.38
N THR A 191 -2.16 -18.71 6.43
CA THR A 191 -2.78 -18.08 5.28
C THR A 191 -2.85 -16.57 5.45
N THR A 192 -2.83 -15.86 4.33
CA THR A 192 -2.90 -14.39 4.29
C THR A 192 -4.10 -13.91 3.47
N THR A 193 -4.40 -12.62 3.53
CA THR A 193 -5.45 -12.00 2.71
C THR A 193 -5.25 -12.18 1.21
N GLY A 194 -4.00 -12.35 0.75
CA GLY A 194 -3.71 -12.71 -0.64
C GLY A 194 -4.30 -14.06 -1.04
N ASP A 195 -4.30 -15.05 -0.15
CA ASP A 195 -4.97 -16.34 -0.40
C ASP A 195 -6.48 -16.18 -0.49
N VAL A 196 -7.07 -15.38 0.41
CA VAL A 196 -8.51 -15.09 0.45
C VAL A 196 -8.96 -14.47 -0.87
N TYR A 197 -8.33 -13.36 -1.26
CA TYR A 197 -8.75 -12.62 -2.45
C TYR A 197 -8.40 -13.35 -3.75
N LEU A 198 -7.33 -14.16 -3.78
CA LEU A 198 -7.05 -15.01 -4.93
C LEU A 198 -8.11 -16.12 -5.07
N LEU A 199 -8.52 -16.72 -3.95
CA LEU A 199 -9.51 -17.79 -3.96
C LEU A 199 -10.90 -17.29 -4.36
N LEU A 200 -11.28 -16.09 -3.92
CA LEU A 200 -12.53 -15.44 -4.27
C LEU A 200 -12.53 -14.80 -5.67
N GLY A 201 -11.36 -14.72 -6.33
CA GLY A 201 -11.22 -14.12 -7.65
C GLY A 201 -11.21 -12.59 -7.67
N ASP A 202 -11.09 -11.96 -6.50
CA ASP A 202 -10.95 -10.50 -6.37
C ASP A 202 -9.57 -10.00 -6.86
N ILE A 203 -8.56 -10.87 -6.82
CA ILE A 203 -7.24 -10.60 -7.42
C ILE A 203 -6.81 -11.72 -8.37
N MET A 204 -5.98 -11.34 -9.34
CA MET A 204 -5.36 -12.28 -10.27
C MET A 204 -4.06 -12.88 -9.67
N PRO A 205 -3.64 -14.09 -10.08
CA PRO A 205 -2.39 -14.71 -9.62
C PRO A 205 -1.16 -13.79 -9.73
N GLU A 206 -1.08 -12.96 -10.77
CA GLU A 206 0.00 -12.02 -11.04
C GLU A 206 0.03 -10.86 -10.03
N THR A 207 -1.12 -10.52 -9.45
CA THR A 207 -1.24 -9.48 -8.41
C THR A 207 -0.73 -9.99 -7.05
N TYR A 208 -0.83 -11.30 -6.80
CA TYR A 208 -0.29 -11.92 -5.59
C TYR A 208 1.22 -12.05 -5.72
N THR A 209 1.95 -10.95 -5.52
CA THR A 209 3.40 -10.85 -5.74
C THR A 209 4.25 -11.36 -4.56
N CYS A 210 3.72 -11.36 -3.34
CA CYS A 210 4.48 -11.84 -2.18
C CYS A 210 4.59 -13.37 -2.13
N THR A 211 5.51 -13.86 -1.30
CA THR A 211 5.63 -15.29 -0.98
C THR A 211 4.41 -15.75 -0.18
N THR A 212 3.92 -16.94 -0.48
CA THR A 212 2.85 -17.59 0.29
C THR A 212 3.38 -18.01 1.66
N ALA A 213 2.48 -18.18 2.63
CA ALA A 213 2.83 -18.50 4.01
C ALA A 213 3.63 -19.82 4.16
N ASP A 214 3.33 -20.81 3.32
CA ASP A 214 4.01 -22.11 3.30
C ASP A 214 5.08 -22.24 2.21
N GLY A 215 5.35 -21.16 1.46
CA GLY A 215 6.29 -21.16 0.34
C GLY A 215 5.84 -21.97 -0.89
N ALA A 216 4.64 -22.56 -0.87
CA ALA A 216 4.08 -23.29 -2.01
C ALA A 216 3.57 -22.33 -3.10
N GLY A 217 3.10 -22.90 -4.21
CA GLY A 217 2.50 -22.14 -5.30
C GLY A 217 1.17 -21.47 -4.93
N LYS A 218 0.64 -20.77 -5.93
CA LYS A 218 -0.61 -19.98 -5.87
C LYS A 218 -1.73 -20.66 -6.67
N SER A 219 -1.67 -21.98 -6.87
CA SER A 219 -2.81 -22.69 -7.45
C SER A 219 -4.01 -22.64 -6.52
N ARG A 220 -5.21 -22.82 -7.08
CA ARG A 220 -6.44 -22.91 -6.30
C ARG A 220 -6.34 -23.97 -5.19
N LEU A 221 -5.76 -25.14 -5.50
CA LEU A 221 -5.60 -26.24 -4.55
C LEU A 221 -4.63 -25.90 -3.41
N GLU A 222 -3.48 -25.29 -3.72
CA GLU A 222 -2.51 -24.87 -2.70
C GLU A 222 -3.08 -23.77 -1.78
N THR A 223 -3.85 -22.85 -2.35
CA THR A 223 -4.53 -21.78 -1.62
C THR A 223 -5.58 -22.34 -0.66
N MET A 224 -6.41 -23.29 -1.12
CA MET A 224 -7.38 -23.98 -0.26
C MET A 224 -6.73 -24.71 0.91
N ARG A 225 -5.60 -25.39 0.67
CA ARG A 225 -4.84 -26.09 1.74
C ARG A 225 -4.36 -25.13 2.81
N ARG A 226 -3.89 -23.94 2.44
CA ARG A 226 -3.50 -22.90 3.40
C ARG A 226 -4.69 -22.39 4.22
N LEU A 227 -5.82 -22.10 3.57
CA LEU A 227 -7.03 -21.66 4.26
C LEU A 227 -7.62 -22.74 5.18
N ALA A 228 -7.60 -24.03 4.81
CA ALA A 228 -8.10 -25.11 5.66
C ALA A 228 -7.34 -25.21 6.99
N ARG A 229 -6.03 -24.97 6.97
CA ARG A 229 -5.19 -24.95 8.19
C ARG A 229 -5.55 -23.82 9.16
N LEU A 230 -6.27 -22.79 8.72
CA LEU A 230 -6.76 -21.72 9.61
C LEU A 230 -7.62 -22.29 10.75
N VAL A 231 -8.38 -23.35 10.50
CA VAL A 231 -9.18 -24.07 11.51
C VAL A 231 -8.55 -25.40 11.92
N CYS A 232 -7.23 -25.53 11.73
CA CYS A 232 -6.45 -26.75 12.00
C CYS A 232 -6.95 -28.00 11.26
N ALA A 233 -7.58 -27.82 10.09
CA ALA A 233 -8.09 -28.90 9.25
C ALA A 233 -7.27 -29.04 7.96
N ASP A 234 -7.57 -30.10 7.21
CA ASP A 234 -7.18 -30.25 5.82
C ASP A 234 -8.40 -30.49 4.90
N MET A 235 -8.15 -30.78 3.63
CA MET A 235 -9.19 -30.99 2.63
C MET A 235 -9.88 -32.36 2.70
N GLU A 236 -9.42 -33.27 3.57
CA GLU A 236 -10.13 -34.52 3.89
C GLU A 236 -11.15 -34.29 5.01
N GLU A 237 -10.88 -33.34 5.91
CA GLU A 237 -11.76 -32.98 7.04
C GLU A 237 -12.84 -31.96 6.69
N ILE A 238 -12.54 -30.97 5.84
CA ILE A 238 -13.49 -29.92 5.43
C ILE A 238 -13.60 -29.80 3.91
N SER A 239 -14.79 -29.45 3.44
CA SER A 239 -15.08 -29.38 2.02
C SER A 239 -14.56 -28.08 1.38
N GLU A 240 -14.45 -28.07 0.06
CA GLU A 240 -14.18 -26.84 -0.71
C GLU A 240 -15.19 -25.74 -0.39
N ALA A 241 -16.47 -26.08 -0.20
CA ALA A 241 -17.50 -25.10 0.16
C ALA A 241 -17.24 -24.47 1.53
N ASP A 242 -16.86 -25.26 2.53
CA ASP A 242 -16.50 -24.73 3.87
C ASP A 242 -15.30 -23.78 3.78
N ILE A 243 -14.31 -24.09 2.93
CA ILE A 243 -13.13 -23.25 2.72
C ILE A 243 -13.52 -21.93 2.03
N MET A 244 -14.42 -21.97 1.04
CA MET A 244 -14.95 -20.76 0.40
C MET A 244 -15.74 -19.89 1.39
N ASP A 245 -16.54 -20.51 2.25
CA ASP A 245 -17.30 -19.79 3.28
C ASP A 245 -16.39 -19.11 4.31
N ILE A 246 -15.26 -19.75 4.67
CA ILE A 246 -14.20 -19.13 5.48
C ILE A 246 -13.64 -17.90 4.75
N ALA A 247 -13.28 -18.02 3.48
CA ALA A 247 -12.74 -16.92 2.70
C ALA A 247 -13.70 -15.73 2.62
N HIS A 248 -15.00 -15.99 2.39
CA HIS A 248 -16.04 -14.96 2.40
C HIS A 248 -16.15 -14.25 3.75
N GLN A 249 -16.15 -14.99 4.86
CA GLN A 249 -16.20 -14.39 6.20
C GLN A 249 -14.99 -13.51 6.49
N VAL A 250 -13.79 -13.91 6.04
CA VAL A 250 -12.58 -13.10 6.19
C VAL A 250 -12.67 -11.82 5.37
N LYS A 251 -13.09 -11.90 4.10
CA LYS A 251 -13.31 -10.72 3.23
C LYS A 251 -14.32 -9.77 3.88
N GLU A 252 -15.47 -10.28 4.31
CA GLU A 252 -16.50 -9.49 4.99
C GLU A 252 -15.96 -8.78 6.22
N LYS A 253 -15.20 -9.49 7.06
CA LYS A 253 -14.60 -8.92 8.27
C LYS A 253 -13.61 -7.81 7.92
N GLN A 254 -12.74 -8.02 6.93
CA GLN A 254 -11.74 -7.03 6.52
C GLN A 254 -12.38 -5.76 5.94
N ILE A 255 -13.40 -5.89 5.09
CA ILE A 255 -14.10 -4.75 4.49
C ILE A 255 -14.87 -3.97 5.55
N ASN A 256 -15.49 -4.64 6.52
CA ASN A 256 -16.15 -3.97 7.64
C ASN A 256 -15.16 -3.18 8.51
N LEU A 257 -13.97 -3.72 8.80
CA LEU A 257 -12.92 -3.00 9.53
C LEU A 257 -12.44 -1.76 8.74
N LEU A 258 -12.32 -1.86 7.41
CA LEU A 258 -11.94 -0.73 6.56
C LEU A 258 -13.03 0.35 6.58
N ALA A 259 -14.29 -0.05 6.39
CA ALA A 259 -15.43 0.85 6.42
C ALA A 259 -15.59 1.55 7.78
N GLU A 260 -15.34 0.86 8.89
CA GLU A 260 -15.33 1.45 10.23
C GLU A 260 -14.27 2.55 10.35
N ALA A 261 -13.03 2.26 9.94
CA ALA A 261 -11.94 3.24 10.00
C ALA A 261 -12.21 4.47 9.09
N ILE A 262 -12.71 4.26 7.87
CA ILE A 262 -13.14 5.35 6.98
C ILE A 262 -14.27 6.15 7.61
N SER A 263 -15.24 5.51 8.27
CA SER A 263 -16.36 6.18 8.94
C SER A 263 -15.87 7.08 10.09
N VAL A 264 -14.90 6.63 10.89
CA VAL A 264 -14.30 7.43 11.96
C VAL A 264 -13.68 8.72 11.40
N VAL A 265 -12.86 8.60 10.35
CA VAL A 265 -12.22 9.76 9.69
C VAL A 265 -13.26 10.66 9.03
N SER A 266 -14.27 10.07 8.38
CA SER A 266 -15.38 10.79 7.74
C SER A 266 -16.16 11.64 8.73
N VAL A 267 -16.55 11.07 9.87
CA VAL A 267 -17.31 11.78 10.91
C VAL A 267 -16.47 12.90 11.53
N LYS A 268 -15.19 12.63 11.83
CA LYS A 268 -14.26 13.61 12.43
C LYS A 268 -14.08 14.85 11.56
N HIS A 269 -14.02 14.69 10.24
CA HIS A 269 -13.72 15.78 9.30
C HIS A 269 -14.93 16.27 8.48
N GLY A 270 -16.10 15.62 8.59
CA GLY A 270 -17.31 16.00 7.85
C GLY A 270 -17.24 15.71 6.34
N ILE A 271 -16.41 14.76 5.91
CA ILE A 271 -16.15 14.46 4.49
C ILE A 271 -16.94 13.21 4.07
N ARG A 272 -17.60 13.26 2.90
CA ARG A 272 -18.42 12.16 2.36
C ARG A 272 -17.98 11.61 1.00
N ARG A 273 -16.82 12.03 0.52
CA ARG A 273 -16.21 11.61 -0.75
C ARG A 273 -14.92 10.84 -0.46
N ILE A 274 -14.69 9.77 -1.20
CA ILE A 274 -13.50 8.93 -1.13
C ILE A 274 -12.78 8.98 -2.47
N ALA A 275 -11.46 9.07 -2.45
CA ALA A 275 -10.61 8.75 -3.59
C ALA A 275 -9.89 7.44 -3.27
N ALA A 276 -10.08 6.42 -4.10
CA ALA A 276 -9.62 5.05 -3.84
C ALA A 276 -8.40 4.72 -4.71
N ALA A 277 -7.35 4.17 -4.11
CA ALA A 277 -6.12 3.77 -4.80
C ALA A 277 -5.51 2.48 -4.26
N GLY A 278 -4.50 2.01 -4.99
CA GLY A 278 -3.69 0.86 -4.58
C GLY A 278 -4.27 -0.47 -5.03
N ILE A 279 -3.54 -1.54 -4.79
CA ILE A 279 -3.93 -2.89 -5.23
C ILE A 279 -5.22 -3.38 -4.56
N GLY A 280 -5.60 -2.80 -3.42
CA GLY A 280 -6.82 -3.10 -2.69
C GLY A 280 -7.98 -2.15 -3.01
N GLU A 281 -7.93 -1.41 -4.13
CA GLU A 281 -8.97 -0.46 -4.53
C GLU A 281 -10.39 -1.06 -4.55
N PHE A 282 -10.50 -2.34 -4.93
CA PHE A 282 -11.77 -3.09 -4.87
C PHE A 282 -12.37 -3.14 -3.45
N MET A 283 -11.54 -3.24 -2.40
CA MET A 283 -12.00 -3.24 -1.02
C MET A 283 -12.54 -1.86 -0.62
N ILE A 284 -11.91 -0.80 -1.12
CA ILE A 284 -12.29 0.58 -0.84
C ILE A 284 -13.63 0.90 -1.48
N ILE A 285 -13.82 0.50 -2.74
CA ILE A 285 -15.07 0.67 -3.47
C ILE A 285 -16.21 -0.02 -2.71
N GLU A 286 -16.01 -1.28 -2.30
CA GLU A 286 -17.02 -2.02 -1.54
C GLU A 286 -17.30 -1.39 -0.17
N ALA A 287 -16.28 -0.87 0.52
CA ALA A 287 -16.45 -0.13 1.77
C ALA A 287 -17.22 1.19 1.56
N ALA A 288 -16.93 1.92 0.48
CA ALA A 288 -17.62 3.17 0.14
C ALA A 288 -19.10 2.95 -0.18
N GLU A 289 -19.43 1.87 -0.89
CA GLU A 289 -20.80 1.44 -1.17
C GLU A 289 -21.57 1.17 0.13
N ARG A 290 -20.98 0.42 1.08
CA ARG A 290 -21.58 0.16 2.40
C ARG A 290 -21.85 1.45 3.19
N LEU A 291 -20.97 2.44 3.07
CA LEU A 291 -21.09 3.73 3.75
C LEU A 291 -22.01 4.73 3.04
N GLY A 292 -22.46 4.42 1.82
CA GLY A 292 -23.22 5.36 0.98
C GLY A 292 -22.42 6.63 0.68
N MET A 293 -21.14 6.47 0.35
CA MET A 293 -20.21 7.55 0.03
C MET A 293 -19.87 7.56 -1.46
N GLU A 294 -19.67 8.76 -2.01
CA GLU A 294 -19.15 8.91 -3.38
C GLU A 294 -17.71 8.38 -3.41
N CYS A 295 -17.40 7.51 -4.37
CA CYS A 295 -16.06 6.94 -4.54
C CYS A 295 -15.52 7.27 -5.93
N ILE A 296 -14.34 7.88 -5.97
CA ILE A 296 -13.61 8.17 -7.20
C ILE A 296 -12.44 7.20 -7.29
N SER A 297 -12.44 6.38 -8.34
CA SER A 297 -11.35 5.43 -8.60
C SER A 297 -10.13 6.16 -9.19
N VAL A 298 -8.98 5.98 -8.56
CA VAL A 298 -7.69 6.43 -9.11
C VAL A 298 -7.34 5.61 -10.35
N ALA A 299 -7.66 4.30 -10.36
CA ALA A 299 -7.48 3.49 -11.56
C ALA A 299 -8.32 3.96 -12.75
N ASP A 300 -9.55 4.43 -12.53
CA ASP A 300 -10.38 4.96 -13.62
C ASP A 300 -9.88 6.32 -14.12
N LYS A 301 -9.39 7.19 -13.23
CA LYS A 301 -8.93 8.54 -13.59
C LYS A 301 -7.53 8.56 -14.21
N TRP A 302 -6.59 7.75 -13.71
CA TRP A 302 -5.18 7.74 -14.15
C TRP A 302 -4.73 6.42 -14.77
N GLY A 303 -5.53 5.35 -14.68
CA GLY A 303 -5.17 4.03 -15.17
C GLY A 303 -4.72 3.09 -14.05
N LYS A 304 -5.05 1.80 -14.20
CA LYS A 304 -4.78 0.75 -13.20
C LYS A 304 -3.31 0.63 -12.83
N ASP A 305 -2.41 0.71 -13.82
CA ASP A 305 -0.97 0.60 -13.56
C ASP A 305 -0.49 1.77 -12.70
N ILE A 306 -0.95 2.99 -12.99
CA ILE A 306 -0.64 4.18 -12.19
C ILE A 306 -1.19 4.04 -10.76
N SER A 307 -2.42 3.55 -10.58
CA SER A 307 -3.01 3.30 -9.25
C SER A 307 -2.12 2.39 -8.38
N ASN A 308 -1.52 1.35 -8.98
CA ASN A 308 -0.62 0.42 -8.27
C ASN A 308 0.70 1.07 -7.81
N VAL A 309 1.11 2.18 -8.44
CA VAL A 309 2.36 2.90 -8.13
C VAL A 309 2.12 4.35 -7.73
N PHE A 310 0.92 4.68 -7.27
CA PHE A 310 0.44 6.06 -7.19
C PHE A 310 1.37 7.03 -6.43
N PRO A 311 2.02 6.65 -5.31
CA PRO A 311 3.02 7.51 -4.66
C PRO A 311 4.17 7.95 -5.57
N ALA A 312 4.68 7.05 -6.42
CA ALA A 312 5.73 7.37 -7.37
C ALA A 312 5.20 8.32 -8.47
N TYR A 313 4.00 8.08 -8.99
CA TYR A 313 3.39 8.96 -9.98
C TYR A 313 3.16 10.37 -9.42
N ALA A 314 2.61 10.47 -8.21
CA ALA A 314 2.39 11.73 -7.54
C ALA A 314 3.69 12.49 -7.24
N ALA A 315 4.76 11.76 -6.88
CA ALA A 315 6.08 12.36 -6.71
C ALA A 315 6.64 12.96 -8.02
N ALA A 316 6.47 12.25 -9.14
CA ALA A 316 6.85 12.75 -10.47
C ALA A 316 6.09 14.02 -10.84
N TRP A 317 4.77 14.01 -10.62
CA TRP A 317 3.90 15.17 -10.85
C TRP A 317 4.30 16.37 -9.97
N MET A 318 4.65 16.16 -8.70
CA MET A 318 5.06 17.23 -7.81
C MET A 318 6.31 17.94 -8.30
N VAL A 319 7.36 17.19 -8.69
CA VAL A 319 8.62 17.80 -9.14
C VAL A 319 8.52 18.45 -10.53
N GLU A 320 7.52 18.08 -11.33
CA GLU A 320 7.18 18.75 -12.59
C GLU A 320 6.44 20.07 -12.36
N THR A 321 5.43 20.06 -11.48
CA THR A 321 4.47 21.18 -11.33
C THR A 321 4.84 22.18 -10.25
N LYS A 322 5.71 21.80 -9.31
CA LYS A 322 6.19 22.63 -8.21
C LYS A 322 7.73 22.70 -8.22
N PRO A 323 8.32 23.37 -9.22
CA PRO A 323 9.77 23.51 -9.34
C PRO A 323 10.39 24.31 -8.20
#